data_AF-A0A0U5NTS3-F1
#
_entry.id   AF-A0A0U5NTS3-F1
#
_cell.length_a   1.000
_cell.length_b   1.000
_cell.length_c   1.000
_cell.angle_alpha   90.00
_cell.angle_beta   90.00
_cell.angle_gamma   90.00
#
_symmetry.space_group_name_H-M   'P 1'
#
loop_
_entity.id
_entity.type
_entity.pdbx_description
1 polymer ?
#
loop_
_entity_poly.entity_id
_entity_poly.type
_entity_poly.pdbx_seq_one_letter_code
_entity_poly.pdbx_strand_id
1 'polypeptide(L)'
;MKIDMNKDFEKDFKSTIWKGLGGMELLSATVALLTAGAVAIAVWYFTRIPPNVCIYMGIPIMLPIAAMGFVKYQGASLWELVKNFRYFFKTSELPFEAEEHKEDLHVFTMASRRRKERR
;
A
#
# COMPACT_ATOMS: atom_id res chain seq x y z
N MET A 1 -37.77 1.64 8.26
CA MET A 1 -37.26 2.58 7.23
C MET A 1 -35.85 2.14 6.86
N LYS A 2 -35.61 1.66 5.64
CA LYS A 2 -34.26 1.36 5.14
C LYS A 2 -33.75 2.63 4.46
N ILE A 3 -32.85 3.33 5.13
CA ILE A 3 -32.15 4.46 4.52
C ILE A 3 -31.04 3.81 3.68
N ASP A 4 -31.21 3.82 2.35
CA ASP A 4 -30.15 3.42 1.42
C ASP A 4 -29.03 4.46 1.58
N MET A 5 -28.01 4.09 2.36
CA MET A 5 -26.82 4.90 2.55
C MET A 5 -26.17 5.08 1.17
N ASN A 6 -25.83 6.33 0.84
CA ASN A 6 -25.08 6.64 -0.39
C ASN A 6 -23.88 5.68 -0.51
N LYS A 7 -23.76 5.03 -1.67
CA LYS A 7 -22.65 4.14 -2.01
C LYS A 7 -21.34 4.83 -1.63
N ASP A 8 -20.58 4.22 -0.73
CA ASP A 8 -19.33 4.81 -0.26
C ASP A 8 -18.34 4.79 -1.42
N PHE A 9 -18.07 5.98 -1.97
CA PHE A 9 -17.40 6.10 -3.25
C PHE A 9 -16.01 5.43 -3.25
N GLU A 10 -15.32 5.45 -2.11
CA GLU A 10 -13.99 4.86 -1.97
C GLU A 10 -14.02 3.33 -1.97
N LYS A 11 -15.15 2.74 -1.54
CA LYS A 11 -15.33 1.30 -1.43
C LYS A 11 -15.88 0.70 -2.72
N ASP A 12 -16.84 1.39 -3.32
CA ASP A 12 -17.56 0.94 -4.53
C ASP A 12 -16.85 1.35 -5.83
N PHE A 13 -16.04 2.42 -5.85
CA PHE A 13 -15.25 2.86 -7.00
C PHE A 13 -13.76 2.77 -6.74
N LYS A 14 -13.29 1.57 -6.35
CA LYS A 14 -11.84 1.31 -6.35
C LYS A 14 -11.27 1.57 -7.75
N SER A 15 -10.13 2.24 -7.80
CA SER A 15 -9.36 2.44 -9.04
C SER A 15 -8.77 1.11 -9.52
N THR A 16 -9.59 0.29 -10.18
CA THR A 16 -9.19 -0.99 -10.77
C THR A 16 -8.57 -0.72 -12.13
N ILE A 17 -7.31 -1.13 -12.31
CA ILE A 17 -6.59 -0.93 -13.57
C ILE A 17 -6.79 -2.14 -14.49
N TRP A 18 -6.85 -3.36 -13.92
CA TRP A 18 -7.01 -4.56 -14.72
C TRP A 18 -7.69 -5.69 -13.95
N LYS A 19 -8.79 -6.24 -14.48
CA LYS A 19 -9.53 -7.39 -13.92
C LYS A 19 -9.85 -7.29 -12.41
N GLY A 20 -10.14 -6.09 -11.91
CA GLY A 20 -10.42 -5.88 -10.49
C GLY A 20 -9.21 -5.70 -9.59
N LEU A 21 -7.98 -5.80 -10.13
CA LEU A 21 -6.75 -5.46 -9.42
C LEU A 21 -6.53 -3.95 -9.43
N GLY A 22 -6.25 -3.39 -8.27
CA GLY A 22 -5.73 -2.03 -8.14
C GLY A 22 -4.31 -1.92 -8.71
N GLY A 23 -3.87 -0.72 -9.07
CA GLY A 23 -2.53 -0.52 -9.64
C GLY A 23 -1.38 -1.01 -8.75
N MET A 24 -1.50 -0.82 -7.44
CA MET A 24 -0.51 -1.30 -6.47
C MET A 24 -0.51 -2.83 -6.31
N GLU A 25 -1.68 -3.46 -6.42
CA GLU A 25 -1.82 -4.92 -6.40
C GLU A 25 -1.20 -5.54 -7.66
N LEU A 26 -1.38 -4.88 -8.81
CA LEU A 26 -0.75 -5.31 -10.05
C LEU A 26 0.78 -5.18 -9.99
N LEU A 27 1.30 -4.08 -9.48
CA LEU A 27 2.75 -3.84 -9.36
C LEU A 27 3.40 -4.80 -8.36
N SER A 28 2.75 -5.07 -7.23
CA SER A 28 3.25 -6.06 -6.28
C SER A 28 3.21 -7.49 -6.84
N ALA A 29 2.18 -7.84 -7.61
CA ALA A 29 2.10 -9.13 -8.29
C ALA A 29 3.21 -9.32 -9.34
N THR A 30 3.52 -8.28 -10.14
CA THR A 30 4.62 -8.36 -11.12
C THR A 30 5.97 -8.48 -10.43
N VAL A 31 6.23 -7.72 -9.36
CA VAL A 31 7.47 -7.83 -8.57
C VAL A 31 7.60 -9.20 -7.93
N ALA A 32 6.51 -9.76 -7.37
CA ALA A 32 6.52 -11.09 -6.77
C ALA A 32 6.89 -12.18 -7.79
N LEU A 33 6.30 -12.14 -8.99
CA LEU A 33 6.61 -13.09 -10.07
C LEU A 33 8.05 -12.97 -10.57
N LEU A 34 8.54 -11.74 -10.77
CA LEU A 34 9.94 -11.52 -11.19
C LEU A 34 10.92 -12.04 -10.14
N THR A 35 10.63 -11.81 -8.86
CA THR A 35 11.48 -12.28 -7.76
C THR A 35 11.49 -13.82 -7.69
N ALA A 36 10.33 -14.47 -7.81
CA ALA A 36 10.24 -15.93 -7.83
C ALA A 36 11.03 -16.54 -9.01
N GLY A 37 10.91 -15.95 -10.20
CA GLY A 37 11.65 -16.37 -11.38
C GLY A 37 13.16 -16.17 -11.23
N ALA A 38 13.59 -15.03 -10.70
CA ALA A 38 15.00 -14.75 -10.45
C ALA A 38 15.61 -15.75 -9.46
N VAL A 39 14.89 -16.10 -8.39
CA VAL A 39 15.31 -17.11 -7.41
C VAL A 39 15.40 -18.49 -8.08
N ALA A 40 14.40 -18.89 -8.86
CA ALA A 40 14.43 -20.18 -9.55
C ALA A 40 15.61 -20.30 -10.53
N ILE A 41 15.92 -19.23 -11.28
CA ILE A 41 17.06 -19.17 -12.19
C ILE A 41 18.39 -19.22 -11.42
N ALA A 42 18.51 -18.46 -10.33
CA ALA A 42 19.70 -18.47 -9.49
C ALA A 42 19.96 -19.87 -8.92
N VAL A 43 18.94 -20.51 -8.35
CA VAL A 43 19.04 -21.87 -7.82
C VAL A 43 19.46 -22.85 -8.91
N TRP A 44 18.85 -22.77 -10.10
CA TRP A 44 19.22 -23.63 -11.24
C TRP A 44 20.69 -23.45 -11.65
N TYR A 45 21.17 -22.20 -11.72
CA TYR A 45 22.54 -21.87 -12.09
C TYR A 45 23.56 -22.43 -11.10
N PHE A 46 23.30 -22.29 -9.79
CA PHE A 46 24.23 -22.75 -8.75
C PHE A 46 24.18 -24.26 -8.49
N THR A 47 23.00 -24.88 -8.52
CA THR A 47 22.82 -26.26 -8.06
C THR A 47 22.67 -27.28 -9.17
N ARG A 48 22.42 -26.84 -10.43
CA ARG A 48 22.12 -27.70 -11.60
C ARG A 48 20.95 -28.68 -11.36
N ILE A 49 20.11 -28.43 -10.35
CA ILE A 49 18.90 -29.20 -10.06
C ILE A 49 17.87 -28.99 -11.18
N PRO A 50 17.03 -29.97 -11.53
CA PRO A 50 15.97 -29.80 -12.52
C PRO A 50 15.09 -28.55 -12.26
N PRO A 51 14.71 -27.79 -13.31
CA PRO A 51 13.94 -26.55 -13.18
C PRO A 51 12.62 -26.72 -12.43
N ASN A 52 11.98 -27.89 -12.56
CA ASN A 52 10.72 -28.22 -11.88
C ASN A 52 10.84 -28.06 -10.37
N VAL A 53 11.97 -28.46 -9.78
CA VAL A 53 12.19 -28.35 -8.33
C VAL A 53 12.55 -26.91 -7.94
N CYS A 54 13.28 -26.20 -8.82
CA CYS A 54 13.72 -24.82 -8.57
C CYS A 54 12.56 -23.83 -8.43
N ILE A 55 11.45 -24.05 -9.15
CA ILE A 55 10.26 -23.18 -9.07
C ILE A 55 9.65 -23.19 -7.66
N TYR A 56 9.60 -24.35 -7.00
CA TYR A 56 9.04 -24.46 -5.65
C TYR A 56 9.85 -23.67 -4.62
N MET A 57 11.14 -23.45 -4.86
CA MET A 57 12.00 -22.63 -4.00
C MET A 57 11.67 -21.14 -4.10
N GLY A 58 11.07 -20.68 -5.21
CA GLY A 58 10.63 -19.30 -5.37
C GLY A 58 9.34 -18.96 -4.61
N ILE A 59 8.48 -19.96 -4.37
CA ILE A 59 7.18 -19.79 -3.69
C ILE A 59 7.31 -19.16 -2.29
N PRO A 60 8.17 -19.64 -1.36
CA PRO A 60 8.28 -19.05 -0.03
C PRO A 60 8.76 -17.58 -0.05
N ILE A 61 9.47 -17.17 -1.11
CA ILE A 61 9.93 -15.78 -1.27
C ILE A 61 8.84 -14.91 -1.89
N MET A 62 8.06 -15.44 -2.84
CA MET A 62 7.01 -14.68 -3.52
C MET A 62 5.82 -14.37 -2.60
N LEU A 63 5.50 -15.27 -1.67
CA LEU A 63 4.33 -15.22 -0.81
C LEU A 63 4.30 -13.97 0.10
N PRO A 64 5.37 -13.62 0.85
CA PRO A 64 5.38 -12.40 1.66
C PRO A 64 5.32 -11.12 0.81
N ILE A 65 5.95 -11.10 -0.38
CA ILE A 65 5.92 -9.95 -1.29
C ILE A 65 4.49 -9.71 -1.79
N ALA A 66 3.82 -10.77 -2.22
CA ALA A 66 2.42 -10.71 -2.63
C ALA A 66 1.52 -10.30 -1.46
N ALA A 67 1.69 -10.89 -0.28
CA ALA A 67 0.92 -10.52 0.91
C ALA A 67 1.08 -9.02 1.24
N MET A 68 2.28 -8.46 1.12
CA MET A 68 2.54 -7.04 1.34
C MET A 68 1.78 -6.14 0.33
N GLY A 69 1.58 -6.62 -0.90
CA GLY A 69 0.84 -5.91 -1.93
C GLY A 69 -0.68 -5.99 -1.81
N PHE A 70 -1.19 -7.14 -1.38
CA PHE A 70 -2.63 -7.42 -1.36
C PHE A 70 -3.30 -7.18 -0.01
N VAL A 71 -2.58 -7.30 1.10
CA VAL A 71 -3.15 -7.06 2.43
C VAL A 71 -3.37 -5.56 2.60
N LYS A 72 -4.65 -5.18 2.73
CA LYS A 72 -5.07 -3.83 3.09
C LYS A 72 -5.55 -3.85 4.52
N TYR A 73 -4.96 -3.01 5.37
CA TYR A 73 -5.37 -2.86 6.76
C TYR A 73 -6.28 -1.64 6.86
N GLN A 74 -7.53 -1.85 7.28
CA GLN A 74 -8.55 -0.78 7.38
C GLN A 74 -8.74 0.06 6.10
N GLY A 75 -8.58 -0.56 4.92
CA GLY A 75 -8.71 0.13 3.63
C GLY A 75 -7.44 0.89 3.21
N ALA A 76 -6.50 1.13 4.11
CA ALA A 76 -5.20 1.71 3.79
C ALA A 76 -4.25 0.65 3.21
N SER A 77 -3.51 1.05 2.19
CA SER A 77 -2.38 0.27 1.69
C SER A 77 -1.25 0.24 2.73
N LEU A 78 -0.44 -0.81 2.74
CA LEU A 78 0.70 -0.88 3.68
C LEU A 78 1.67 0.30 3.51
N TRP A 79 1.78 0.86 2.31
CA TRP A 79 2.59 2.05 2.05
C TRP A 79 2.05 3.30 2.74
N GLU A 80 0.73 3.50 2.67
CA GLU A 80 0.06 4.58 3.43
C GLU A 80 0.19 4.35 4.93
N LEU A 81 0.12 3.10 5.38
CA LEU A 81 0.34 2.75 6.77
C LEU A 81 1.75 3.15 7.23
N VAL A 82 2.79 2.81 6.46
CA VAL A 82 4.18 3.19 6.74
C VAL A 82 4.36 4.71 6.73
N LYS A 83 3.74 5.41 5.78
CA LYS A 83 3.77 6.88 5.72
C LYS A 83 3.11 7.51 6.95
N ASN A 84 1.96 6.98 7.36
CA ASN A 84 1.25 7.43 8.56
C ASN A 84 2.05 7.13 9.83
N PHE A 85 2.69 5.96 9.90
CA PHE A 85 3.57 5.59 11.01
C PHE A 85 4.78 6.53 11.12
N ARG A 86 5.38 6.87 9.97
CA ARG A 86 6.50 7.83 9.92
C ARG A 86 6.05 9.25 10.28
N TYR A 87 4.84 9.64 9.86
CA TYR A 87 4.25 10.91 10.26
C TYR A 87 3.99 10.95 11.77
N PHE A 88 3.42 9.88 12.32
CA PHE A 88 3.17 9.72 13.76
C PHE A 88 4.46 9.83 14.57
N PHE A 89 5.53 9.14 14.18
CA PHE A 89 6.81 9.26 14.89
C PHE A 89 7.44 10.64 14.77
N LYS A 90 7.20 11.37 13.68
CA LYS A 90 7.73 12.72 13.48
C LYS A 90 6.93 13.77 14.26
N THR A 91 5.63 13.54 14.43
CA THR A 91 4.68 14.44 15.09
C THR A 91 4.42 13.89 16.48
N SER A 92 5.34 14.13 17.42
CA SER A 92 5.21 13.64 18.81
C SER A 92 4.07 14.30 19.58
N GLU A 93 3.61 15.46 19.12
CA GLU A 93 2.51 16.22 19.73
C GLU A 93 1.51 16.64 18.66
N LEU A 94 0.22 16.60 18.99
CA LEU A 94 -0.88 17.05 18.13
C LEU A 94 -1.30 18.45 18.58
N PRO A 95 -0.64 19.52 18.07
CA PRO A 95 -1.07 20.88 18.39
C PRO A 95 -2.46 21.09 17.81
N PHE A 96 -3.43 21.28 18.70
CA PHE A 96 -4.77 21.67 18.35
C PHE A 96 -4.79 23.18 18.10
N GLU A 97 -5.49 23.60 17.05
CA GLU A 97 -5.66 25.01 16.69
C GLU A 97 -6.68 25.69 17.63
N ALA A 98 -6.46 25.57 18.95
CA ALA A 98 -6.90 26.58 19.90
C ALA A 98 -5.79 27.62 19.93
N GLU A 99 -6.11 28.91 19.84
CA GLU A 99 -5.16 30.04 19.73
C GLU A 99 -4.17 30.19 20.91
N GLU A 100 -4.03 29.18 21.76
CA GLU A 100 -3.20 29.18 22.97
C GLU A 100 -1.72 28.87 22.71
N HIS A 101 -1.34 28.34 21.54
CA HIS A 101 0.06 28.00 21.24
C HIS A 101 0.73 29.03 20.33
N LYS A 102 1.83 29.64 20.81
CA LYS A 102 2.58 30.74 20.15
C LYS A 102 3.64 30.27 19.15
N GLU A 103 3.89 28.98 19.01
CA GLU A 103 4.96 28.46 18.16
C GLU A 103 4.42 27.91 16.83
N ASP A 104 5.18 28.12 15.74
CA ASP A 104 4.92 27.62 14.38
C ASP A 104 5.06 26.09 14.27
N LEU A 105 4.28 25.34 15.07
CA LEU A 105 4.20 23.90 14.96
C LEU A 105 3.31 23.52 13.78
N HIS A 106 3.64 22.39 13.13
CA HIS A 106 2.86 21.90 11.99
C HIS A 106 1.49 21.38 12.48
N VAL A 107 0.49 22.25 12.46
CA VAL A 107 -0.90 21.93 12.82
C VAL A 107 -1.44 20.81 11.93
N PHE A 108 -1.96 19.75 12.54
CA PHE A 108 -2.66 18.69 11.83
C PHE A 108 -4.05 19.20 11.46
N THR A 109 -4.29 19.50 10.18
CA THR A 109 -5.62 19.87 9.68
C THR A 109 -6.24 18.72 8.89
N MET A 110 -7.50 18.37 9.21
CA MET A 110 -8.30 17.43 8.41
C MET A 110 -8.92 18.08 7.16
N ALA A 111 -8.77 19.40 7.00
CA ALA A 111 -9.18 20.05 5.77
C ALA A 111 -8.27 19.58 4.63
N SER A 112 -8.78 18.69 3.78
CA SER A 112 -8.16 18.41 2.49
C SER A 112 -7.93 19.78 1.84
N ARG A 113 -6.67 20.17 1.60
CA ARG A 113 -6.37 21.34 0.76
C ARG A 113 -6.97 21.04 -0.61
N ARG A 114 -8.25 21.38 -0.81
CA ARG A 114 -8.82 21.57 -2.14
C ARG A 114 -7.87 22.56 -2.78
N ARG A 115 -7.17 22.08 -3.81
CA ARG A 115 -6.45 22.93 -4.76
C ARG A 115 -7.36 24.13 -5.00
N LYS A 116 -6.96 25.32 -4.51
CA LYS A 116 -7.60 26.56 -4.90
C LYS A 116 -7.57 26.55 -6.43
N GLU A 117 -8.75 26.37 -7.03
CA GLU A 117 -8.96 26.57 -8.45
C GLU A 117 -8.40 27.96 -8.76
N ARG A 118 -7.42 27.99 -9.66
CA ARG A 118 -6.91 29.23 -10.21
C ARG A 118 -8.06 29.82 -11.03
N ARG A 119 -8.49 31.00 -10.63
CA ARG A 119 -9.22 31.94 -11.50
C ARG A 119 -8.35 32.29 -12.71
#